data_AF-A0A717SN87-F1
#
_entry.id   AF-A0A717SN87-F1
#
_cell.length_a   1.000
_cell.length_b   1.000
_cell.length_c   1.000
_cell.angle_alpha   90.00
_cell.angle_beta   90.00
_cell.angle_gamma   90.00
#
_symmetry.space_group_name_H-M   'P 1'
#
loop_
_entity.id
_entity.type
_entity.pdbx_description
1 polymer ?
#
loop_
_entity_poly.entity_id
_entity_poly.type
_entity_poly.pdbx_seq_one_letter_code
_entity_poly.pdbx_strand_id
1 'polypeptide(L)' 'EIQRGRTKLFCIHYRRPKLKPPHDESAENPQLSATPGDVSPEMAEKIALLDKLGITLDDLEKLFKSR' A
#
# COMPACT_ATOMS: atom_id res chain seq x y z
N GLU A 1 30.93 30.10 -3.94
CA GLU A 1 30.35 31.41 -3.58
C GLU A 1 31.30 32.48 -4.10
N ILE A 2 30.80 33.49 -4.80
CA ILE A 2 31.60 34.61 -5.33
C ILE A 2 30.98 35.89 -4.81
N GLN A 3 31.78 36.76 -4.17
CA GLN A 3 31.31 38.05 -3.67
C GLN A 3 31.65 39.15 -4.69
N ARG A 4 30.62 39.88 -5.15
CA ARG A 4 30.77 41.06 -6.00
C ARG A 4 30.15 42.27 -5.31
N GLY A 5 31.00 43.15 -4.77
CA GLY A 5 30.57 44.31 -3.98
C GLY A 5 29.80 43.89 -2.72
N ARG A 6 28.58 44.40 -2.56
CA ARG A 6 27.67 44.03 -1.46
C ARG A 6 26.82 42.79 -1.74
N THR A 7 26.93 42.20 -2.94
CA THR A 7 26.10 41.09 -3.38
C THR A 7 26.90 39.79 -3.39
N LYS A 8 26.31 38.72 -2.84
CA LYS A 8 26.88 37.37 -2.83
C LYS A 8 26.19 36.50 -3.87
N LEU A 9 26.97 35.86 -4.73
CA LEU A 9 26.51 34.97 -5.80
C LEU A 9 26.84 33.53 -5.45
N PHE A 10 25.83 32.66 -5.50
CA PHE A 10 26.01 31.22 -5.34
C PHE A 10 25.78 30.55 -6.69
N CYS A 11 26.81 29.90 -7.22
CA CYS A 11 26.68 29.03 -8.39
C CYS A 11 26.13 27.67 -7.92
N ILE A 12 24.81 27.60 -7.76
CA ILE A 12 24.12 26.36 -7.43
C ILE A 12 24.10 25.49 -8.68
N HIS A 13 24.99 24.51 -8.73
CA HIS A 13 24.97 23.49 -9.76
C HIS A 13 23.87 22.50 -9.39
N TYR A 14 22.70 22.63 -10.02
CA TYR A 14 21.66 21.60 -9.98
C TYR A 14 22.11 20.40 -10.82
N ARG A 15 23.15 19.70 -10.36
CA ARG A 15 23.36 18.33 -10.77
C ARG A 15 22.18 17.56 -10.21
N ARG A 16 21.14 17.39 -11.03
CA ARG A 16 20.06 16.46 -10.74
C ARG A 16 20.75 15.11 -10.52
N PRO A 17 20.79 14.53 -9.30
CA PRO A 17 21.21 13.16 -9.16
C PRO A 17 20.31 12.36 -10.11
N LYS A 18 20.92 11.64 -11.05
CA LYS A 18 20.16 10.79 -11.97
C LYS A 18 19.57 9.68 -11.11
N LEU A 19 18.30 9.84 -10.72
CA LEU A 19 17.55 8.79 -10.04
C LEU A 19 17.57 7.59 -10.98
N LYS A 20 18.17 6.49 -10.51
CA LYS A 20 18.07 5.23 -11.23
C LYS A 20 16.59 4.82 -11.18
N PRO A 21 16.03 4.30 -12.28
CA PRO A 21 14.73 3.64 -12.20
C PRO A 21 14.81 2.57 -11.11
N PRO A 22 13.75 2.36 -10.32
CA PRO A 22 13.66 1.21 -9.44
C PRO A 22 14.01 -0.06 -10.23
N HIS A 23 14.84 -0.94 -9.65
CA HIS A 23 15.25 -2.18 -10.32
C HIS A 23 14.03 -3.08 -10.62
N ASP A 24 13.00 -2.97 -9.77
CA ASP A 24 11.69 -3.62 -9.89
C ASP A 24 10.61 -2.64 -9.36
N GLU A 25 9.50 -2.46 -10.09
CA GLU A 25 8.39 -1.59 -9.67
C GLU A 25 7.74 -2.04 -8.35
N SER A 26 7.85 -3.33 -8.02
CA SER A 26 7.33 -3.95 -6.79
C SER A 26 8.23 -3.80 -5.56
N ALA A 27 9.46 -3.29 -5.71
CA ALA A 27 10.38 -3.12 -4.58
C ALA A 27 10.07 -1.88 -3.73
N GLU A 28 9.45 -0.85 -4.33
CA GLU A 28 9.10 0.40 -3.63
C GLU A 28 7.76 0.30 -2.89
N ASN A 29 6.87 -0.58 -3.35
CA ASN A 29 5.65 -0.93 -2.66
C ASN A 29 5.61 -2.44 -2.48
N PRO A 30 6.22 -2.97 -1.40
CA PRO A 30 6.07 -4.38 -1.08
C PRO A 30 4.57 -4.67 -1.04
N GLN A 31 4.07 -5.49 -1.98
CA GLN A 31 2.75 -6.08 -1.82
C GLN A 31 2.85 -6.90 -0.55
N LEU A 32 2.44 -6.31 0.57
CA LEU A 32 2.24 -7.03 1.81
C LEU A 32 1.22 -8.10 1.47
N SER A 33 1.69 -9.34 1.31
CA SER A 33 0.82 -10.50 1.24
C SER A 33 -0.06 -10.40 2.47
N ALA A 34 -1.36 -10.13 2.28
CA ALA A 34 -2.31 -10.02 3.36
C ALA A 34 -2.14 -11.29 4.20
N THR A 35 -1.57 -11.14 5.41
CA THR A 35 -1.35 -12.27 6.29
C THR A 35 -2.73 -12.83 6.60
N PRO A 36 -3.02 -14.12 6.34
CA PRO A 36 -4.33 -14.72 6.56
C PRO A 36 -4.70 -14.86 8.05
N GLY A 37 -4.14 -14.02 8.92
CA GLY A 37 -4.18 -14.15 10.37
C GLY A 37 -4.68 -12.93 11.14
N ASP A 38 -4.99 -11.80 10.50
CA ASP A 38 -5.53 -10.63 11.21
C ASP A 38 -7.02 -10.49 10.95
N VAL A 39 -7.76 -11.53 11.31
CA VAL A 39 -9.22 -11.50 11.33
C VAL A 39 -9.60 -10.76 12.60
N SER A 40 -10.17 -9.56 12.46
CA SER A 40 -10.59 -8.78 13.63
C SER A 40 -11.53 -9.63 14.51
N PRO A 41 -11.55 -9.42 15.84
CA PRO A 41 -12.40 -10.20 16.73
C PRO A 41 -13.87 -10.17 16.31
N GLU A 42 -14.34 -9.01 15.82
CA GLU A 42 -15.69 -8.86 15.26
C GLU A 42 -15.93 -9.74 14.02
N MET A 43 -14.91 -9.92 13.18
CA MET A 43 -15.01 -10.74 11.98
C MET A 43 -14.99 -12.24 12.34
N ALA A 44 -14.25 -12.64 13.38
CA ALA A 44 -14.26 -14.01 13.89
C ALA A 44 -15.64 -14.40 14.45
N GLU A 45 -16.31 -13.51 15.18
CA GLU A 45 -17.67 -13.73 15.66
C GLU A 45 -18.68 -13.91 14.52
N LYS A 46 -18.56 -13.10 13.46
CA LYS A 46 -19.41 -13.21 12.27
C LYS A 46 -19.21 -14.55 11.56
N ILE A 47 -17.96 -14.99 11.40
CA ILE A 47 -17.64 -16.29 10.80
C ILE A 47 -18.26 -17.43 11.64
N ALA A 48 -18.08 -17.40 12.96
CA ALA A 48 -18.65 -18.42 13.84
C ALA A 48 -20.19 -18.44 13.83
N LEU A 49 -20.84 -17.29 13.61
CA LEU A 49 -22.30 -17.21 13.47
C LEU A 49 -22.77 -17.79 12.14
N LEU A 50 -22.05 -17.53 11.04
CA LEU A 50 -22.34 -18.12 9.73
C LEU A 50 -22.22 -19.65 9.75
N ASP A 51 -21.18 -20.18 10.42
CA ASP A 51 -21.00 -21.62 10.60
C ASP A 51 -22.16 -22.26 11.40
N LYS A 52 -22.63 -21.59 12.47
CA LYS A 52 -23.78 -22.05 13.27
C LYS A 52 -25.08 -22.07 12.47
N LEU A 53 -25.24 -21.14 11.52
CA LEU A 53 -26.41 -21.06 10.65
C LEU A 53 -26.30 -22.01 9.44
N GLY A 54 -25.16 -22.69 9.26
CA GLY A 54 -24.91 -23.56 8.12
C GLY A 54 -24.81 -22.80 6.78
N ILE A 55 -24.48 -21.51 6.82
CA ILE A 55 -24.35 -20.67 5.63
C ILE A 55 -22.99 -20.94 5.01
N THR A 56 -22.98 -21.41 3.77
CA THR A 56 -21.75 -21.73 3.07
C THR A 56 -21.17 -20.50 2.36
N LEU A 57 -19.86 -20.53 2.05
CA LEU A 57 -19.22 -19.48 1.25
C LEU A 57 -19.94 -19.28 -0.11
N ASP A 58 -20.46 -20.35 -0.69
CA ASP A 58 -21.18 -20.33 -1.96
C ASP A 58 -22.50 -19.55 -1.87
N ASP A 59 -23.17 -19.58 -0.71
CA ASP A 59 -24.39 -18.81 -0.44
C ASP A 59 -24.10 -17.31 -0.31
N LEU A 60 -22.98 -16.96 0.31
CA LEU A 60 -22.50 -15.58 0.36
C LEU A 60 -22.13 -15.08 -1.04
N GLU A 61 -21.44 -15.91 -1.84
CA GLU A 61 -21.10 -15.55 -3.22
C GLU A 61 -22.34 -15.29 -4.08
N LYS A 62 -23.40 -16.10 -3.95
CA LYS A 62 -24.68 -15.86 -4.64
C LYS A 62 -25.30 -14.53 -4.24
N LEU A 63 -25.24 -14.18 -2.96
CA LEU A 63 -25.73 -12.92 -2.39
C LEU A 63 -25.01 -11.68 -2.95
N PHE A 64 -23.70 -11.78 -3.20
CA PHE A 64 -22.92 -10.68 -3.77
C PHE A 64 -22.98 -10.62 -5.31
N LYS A 65 -23.17 -11.76 -5.99
CA LYS A 65 -23.25 -11.85 -7.45
C LYS A 65 -24.64 -11.54 -8.00
N SER A 66 -25.68 -11.49 -7.17
CA SER A 66 -27.05 -11.21 -7.59
C SER A 66 -27.39 -9.72 -7.73
N ARG A 67 -26.37 -8.85 -7.90
CA ARG A 67 -26.54 -7.39 -8.00
C ARG A 67 -26.13 -6.85 -9.36
#